data_AF-A0A919ZSD8-F1
#
_entry.id   AF-A0A919ZSD8-F1
#
_cell.length_a   1.000
_cell.length_b   1.000
_cell.length_c   1.000
_cell.angle_alpha   90.00
_cell.angle_beta   90.00
_cell.angle_gamma   90.00
#
_symmetry.space_group_name_H-M   'P 1'
#
loop_
_entity.id
_entity.type
_entity.pdbx_description
1 polymer ?
#
loop_
_entity_poly.entity_id
_entity_poly.type
_entity_poly.pdbx_seq_one_letter_code
_entity_poly.pdbx_strand_id
1 'polypeptide(L)'
;MKEKIFINKTGGCICGNITFKVKLDEVPLVFNCHCIDCRKKIGGIMTIILLRDGAIDIDKSKLKIYEHEGGSGNKIKKHFCGKCAAPILTYVEKYKKYYLYAGLLDDISFLNKAENIHYKESHFPFMEISEKNIKV
;
A
#
# COMPACT_ATOMS: atom_id res chain seq x y z
N MET A 1 16.25 20.08 14.83
CA MET A 1 15.80 19.36 13.63
C MET A 1 16.10 17.88 13.87
N LYS A 2 15.11 17.00 14.08
CA LYS A 2 15.38 15.58 14.31
C LYS A 2 15.91 14.98 12.99
N GLU A 3 17.04 14.27 13.03
CA GLU A 3 17.55 13.55 11.87
C GLU A 3 16.49 12.56 11.36
N LYS A 4 16.30 12.51 10.04
CA LYS A 4 15.42 11.52 9.42
C LYS A 4 16.13 10.18 9.42
N ILE A 5 15.68 9.28 10.28
CA ILE A 5 16.15 7.91 10.33
C ILE A 5 15.39 7.09 9.29
N PHE A 6 16.12 6.27 8.55
CA PHE A 6 15.57 5.40 7.52
C PHE A 6 15.90 3.95 7.82
N ILE A 7 15.02 3.06 7.37
CA ILE A 7 15.19 1.61 7.43
C ILE A 7 15.13 1.03 6.02
N ASN A 8 15.96 0.03 5.75
CA ASN A 8 15.91 -0.72 4.50
C ASN A 8 15.11 -2.00 4.73
N LYS A 9 14.18 -2.28 3.82
CA LYS A 9 13.35 -3.49 3.83
C LYS A 9 13.37 -4.15 2.46
N THR A 10 13.07 -5.44 2.45
CA THR A 10 12.88 -6.26 1.25
C THR A 10 11.46 -6.77 1.20
N GLY A 11 11.07 -7.22 0.02
CA GLY A 11 9.77 -7.82 -0.18
C GLY A 11 9.61 -8.37 -1.58
N GLY A 12 8.47 -9.00 -1.81
CA GLY A 12 8.15 -9.60 -3.08
C GLY A 12 6.74 -10.15 -3.14
N CYS A 13 6.33 -10.60 -4.32
CA CYS A 13 5.09 -11.33 -4.47
C CYS A 13 5.25 -12.80 -4.09
N ILE A 14 4.13 -13.47 -3.75
CA ILE A 14 4.11 -14.86 -3.30
C ILE A 14 4.74 -15.86 -4.29
N CYS A 15 4.75 -15.56 -5.59
CA CYS A 15 5.36 -16.44 -6.59
C CYS A 15 6.85 -16.15 -6.86
N GLY A 16 7.45 -15.18 -6.17
CA GLY A 16 8.86 -14.78 -6.30
C GLY A 16 9.22 -14.06 -7.60
N ASN A 17 8.29 -13.88 -8.55
CA ASN A 17 8.60 -13.22 -9.83
C ASN A 17 8.92 -11.73 -9.69
N ILE A 18 8.36 -11.09 -8.66
CA ILE A 18 8.62 -9.71 -8.30
C ILE A 18 9.30 -9.70 -6.95
N THR A 19 10.47 -9.07 -6.89
CA THR A 19 11.21 -8.78 -5.66
C THR A 19 11.63 -7.32 -5.69
N PHE A 20 11.77 -6.68 -4.54
CA PHE A 20 12.18 -5.28 -4.44
C PHE A 20 12.97 -4.99 -3.16
N LYS A 21 13.70 -3.88 -3.18
CA LYS A 21 14.27 -3.23 -1.99
C LYS A 21 13.59 -1.88 -1.80
N VAL A 22 13.31 -1.51 -0.56
CA VAL A 22 12.65 -0.24 -0.26
C VAL A 22 13.28 0.44 0.96
N LYS A 23 13.50 1.75 0.84
CA LYS A 23 13.97 2.62 1.91
C LYS A 23 12.79 3.39 2.50
N LEU A 24 12.41 3.07 3.73
CA LEU A 24 11.28 3.68 4.43
C LEU A 24 11.76 4.63 5.52
N ASP A 25 10.93 5.59 5.90
CA ASP A 25 11.09 6.30 7.17
C ASP A 25 10.99 5.29 8.32
N GLU A 26 11.74 5.49 9.41
CA GLU A 26 11.69 4.62 10.61
C GLU A 26 10.25 4.45 11.12
N VAL A 27 9.46 5.52 11.07
CA VAL A 27 8.02 5.51 11.30
C VAL A 27 7.32 5.89 9.99
N PRO A 28 6.95 4.92 9.14
CA PRO A 28 6.32 5.20 7.86
C PRO A 28 4.86 5.65 8.05
N LEU A 29 4.35 6.41 7.08
CA LEU A 29 2.91 6.70 6.99
C LEU A 29 2.19 5.49 6.38
N VAL A 30 1.37 4.83 7.18
CA VAL A 30 0.61 3.63 6.83
C VAL A 30 -0.88 3.93 6.87
N PHE A 31 -1.61 3.43 5.89
CA PHE A 31 -3.06 3.59 5.80
C PHE A 31 -3.74 2.24 5.62
N ASN A 32 -4.83 2.04 6.34
CA ASN A 32 -5.80 0.98 6.08
C ASN A 32 -6.92 1.57 5.24
N CYS A 33 -6.96 1.22 3.96
CA CYS A 33 -7.97 1.71 3.03
C CYS A 33 -9.17 0.75 2.95
N HIS A 34 -10.35 1.32 3.20
CA HIS A 34 -11.62 0.60 3.25
C HIS A 34 -12.50 0.84 2.03
N CYS A 35 -12.06 1.65 1.05
CA CYS A 35 -12.89 2.03 -0.09
C CYS A 35 -13.33 0.82 -0.94
N ILE A 36 -14.39 1.00 -1.74
CA ILE A 36 -14.97 -0.08 -2.55
C ILE A 36 -13.95 -0.70 -3.52
N ASP A 37 -13.04 0.09 -4.09
CA ASP A 37 -11.98 -0.42 -4.97
C ASP A 37 -11.05 -1.39 -4.23
N CYS A 38 -10.70 -1.05 -2.99
CA CYS A 38 -9.85 -1.90 -2.17
C CYS A 38 -10.58 -3.19 -1.77
N ARG A 39 -11.86 -3.07 -1.35
CA ARG A 39 -12.69 -4.24 -1.04
C ARG A 39 -12.85 -5.18 -2.22
N LYS A 40 -13.19 -4.66 -3.40
CA LYS A 40 -13.34 -5.46 -4.62
C LYS A 40 -12.02 -6.10 -5.07
N LYS A 41 -10.89 -5.43 -4.87
CA LYS A 41 -9.59 -5.90 -5.35
C LYS A 41 -9.01 -7.06 -4.54
N ILE A 42 -9.17 -7.04 -3.21
CA ILE A 42 -8.54 -8.04 -2.33
C ILE A 42 -9.53 -8.76 -1.41
N GLY A 43 -10.83 -8.52 -1.56
CA GLY A 43 -11.87 -9.09 -0.68
C GLY A 43 -11.83 -8.58 0.75
N GLY A 44 -11.10 -7.48 1.03
CA GLY A 44 -10.76 -7.06 2.38
C GLY A 44 -10.30 -5.61 2.48
N ILE A 45 -9.60 -5.30 3.58
CA ILE A 45 -8.99 -4.00 3.83
C ILE A 45 -7.55 -4.01 3.33
N MET A 46 -7.13 -2.90 2.73
CA MET A 46 -5.82 -2.79 2.11
C MET A 46 -4.90 -1.92 2.96
N THR A 47 -3.85 -2.52 3.51
CA THR A 47 -2.80 -1.78 4.22
C THR A 47 -1.73 -1.33 3.23
N ILE A 48 -1.52 -0.01 3.14
CA ILE A 48 -0.58 0.61 2.21
C ILE A 48 0.37 1.58 2.92
N ILE A 49 1.60 1.67 2.41
CA ILE A 49 2.66 2.54 2.92
C ILE A 49 2.92 3.63 1.90
N LEU A 50 2.85 4.90 2.30
CA LEU A 50 3.23 6.02 1.44
C LEU A 50 4.74 6.00 1.19
N LEU A 51 5.16 6.02 -0.07
CA LEU A 51 6.55 6.05 -0.46
C LEU A 51 7.05 7.48 -0.73
N ARG A 52 8.30 7.73 -0.35
CA ARG A 52 9.07 8.87 -0.88
C ARG A 52 9.42 8.61 -2.36
N ASP A 53 9.72 9.68 -3.07
CA ASP A 53 10.14 9.56 -4.47
C ASP A 53 11.49 8.85 -4.53
N GLY A 54 11.62 7.86 -5.42
CA GLY A 54 12.83 7.03 -5.52
C GLY A 54 13.07 6.05 -4.36
N ALA A 55 12.11 5.87 -3.44
CA ALA A 55 12.29 5.02 -2.26
C ALA A 55 12.37 3.50 -2.57
N ILE A 56 11.84 3.07 -3.71
CA ILE A 56 11.74 1.65 -4.06
C ILE A 56 12.59 1.35 -5.30
N ASP A 57 13.42 0.32 -5.17
CA ASP A 57 14.16 -0.32 -6.25
C ASP A 57 13.44 -1.61 -6.65
N ILE A 58 12.85 -1.59 -7.84
CA ILE A 58 12.02 -2.66 -8.38
C ILE A 58 12.09 -2.66 -9.91
N ASP A 59 12.14 -3.84 -10.51
CA ASP A 59 12.05 -4.01 -11.95
C ASP A 59 10.61 -3.74 -12.43
N LYS A 60 10.38 -2.51 -12.90
CA LYS A 60 9.07 -2.08 -13.41
C LYS A 60 8.64 -2.83 -14.68
N SER A 61 9.56 -3.41 -15.45
CA SER A 61 9.22 -4.14 -16.68
C SER A 61 8.44 -5.42 -16.41
N LYS A 62 8.57 -5.98 -15.20
CA LYS A 62 7.85 -7.18 -14.75
C LYS A 62 6.46 -6.87 -14.21
N LEU A 63 6.09 -5.60 -14.07
CA LEU A 63 4.80 -5.18 -13.55
C LEU A 63 3.78 -5.02 -14.68
N LYS A 64 2.57 -5.53 -14.47
CA LYS A 64 1.40 -5.15 -15.26
C LYS A 64 0.70 -3.97 -14.61
N ILE A 65 0.04 -3.15 -15.41
CA ILE A 65 -0.63 -1.92 -14.96
C ILE A 65 -2.10 -1.98 -15.35
N TYR A 66 -2.96 -1.71 -14.38
CA TYR A 66 -4.39 -1.42 -14.58
C TYR A 66 -4.65 0.02 -14.15
N GLU A 67 -5.33 0.79 -14.99
CA GLU A 67 -5.67 2.19 -14.72
C GLU A 67 -7.19 2.36 -14.69
N HIS A 68 -7.66 3.14 -13.72
CA HIS A 68 -9.06 3.54 -13.60
C HIS A 68 -9.18 4.89 -12.90
N GLU A 69 -10.35 5.53 -12.95
CA GLU A 69 -10.63 6.77 -12.23
C GLU A 69 -11.00 6.46 -10.77
N GLY A 70 -10.36 7.15 -9.81
CA GLY A 70 -10.77 7.10 -8.41
C GLY A 70 -11.97 8.02 -8.14
N GLY A 71 -12.53 7.94 -6.92
CA GLY A 71 -13.68 8.76 -6.52
C GLY A 71 -13.47 10.29 -6.58
N SER A 72 -12.23 10.76 -6.77
CA SER A 72 -11.91 12.16 -7.01
C SER A 72 -11.82 12.55 -8.49
N GLY A 73 -12.19 11.66 -9.42
CA GLY A 73 -12.05 11.85 -10.87
C GLY A 73 -10.60 11.85 -11.38
N ASN A 74 -9.62 11.57 -10.52
CA ASN A 74 -8.21 11.48 -10.90
C ASN A 74 -7.82 10.02 -11.14
N LYS A 75 -6.81 9.78 -11.97
CA LYS A 75 -6.39 8.42 -12.31
C LYS A 75 -5.68 7.72 -11.14
N ILE A 76 -5.96 6.43 -11.03
CA ILE A 76 -5.31 5.50 -10.12
C ILE A 76 -4.65 4.42 -10.98
N LYS A 77 -3.33 4.23 -10.83
CA LYS A 77 -2.61 3.15 -11.53
C LYS A 77 -2.23 2.06 -10.54
N LYS A 78 -2.78 0.87 -10.74
CA LYS A 78 -2.47 -0.35 -9.98
C LYS A 78 -1.38 -1.12 -10.71
N HIS A 79 -0.23 -1.28 -10.07
CA HIS A 79 0.87 -2.11 -10.56
C HIS A 79 0.80 -3.47 -9.84
N PHE A 80 0.85 -4.56 -10.59
CA PHE A 80 0.65 -5.90 -10.05
C PHE A 80 1.54 -6.93 -10.74
N CYS A 81 1.77 -8.05 -10.07
CA CYS A 81 2.46 -9.19 -10.65
C CYS A 81 1.56 -9.87 -11.69
N GLY A 82 1.98 -9.92 -12.96
CA GLY A 82 1.22 -10.61 -14.01
C GLY A 82 1.10 -12.13 -13.83
N LYS A 83 1.91 -12.74 -12.94
CA LYS A 83 1.93 -14.19 -12.70
C LYS A 83 1.01 -14.64 -11.56
N CYS A 84 0.97 -13.91 -10.45
CA CYS A 84 0.16 -14.29 -9.28
C CYS A 84 -0.86 -13.22 -8.87
N ALA A 85 -1.07 -12.18 -9.69
CA ALA A 85 -1.95 -11.06 -9.43
C ALA A 85 -1.64 -10.21 -8.17
N ALA A 86 -0.56 -10.51 -7.44
CA ALA A 86 -0.17 -9.78 -6.25
C ALA A 86 -0.08 -8.27 -6.51
N PRO A 87 -0.75 -7.44 -5.70
CA PRO A 87 -0.77 -6.00 -5.93
C PRO A 87 0.49 -5.36 -5.34
N ILE A 88 1.33 -4.77 -6.19
CA ILE A 88 2.67 -4.31 -5.80
C ILE A 88 2.67 -2.83 -5.41
N LEU A 89 2.18 -1.96 -6.30
CA LEU A 89 2.14 -0.51 -6.05
C LEU A 89 0.80 0.08 -6.49
N THR A 90 0.34 1.11 -5.80
CA THR A 90 -0.69 2.02 -6.31
C THR A 90 -0.07 3.39 -6.52
N TYR A 91 -0.20 3.97 -7.71
CA TYR A 91 0.06 5.39 -7.94
C TYR A 91 -1.25 6.16 -7.93
N VAL A 92 -1.30 7.24 -7.16
CA VAL A 92 -2.46 8.13 -7.06
C VAL A 92 -2.12 9.47 -7.69
N GLU A 93 -2.73 9.78 -8.84
CA GLU A 93 -2.40 10.98 -9.61
C GLU A 93 -2.65 12.28 -8.84
N LYS A 94 -3.77 12.36 -8.11
CA LYS A 94 -4.13 13.52 -7.28
C LYS A 94 -3.00 13.94 -6.34
N TYR A 95 -2.27 12.98 -5.78
CA TYR A 95 -1.18 13.24 -4.82
C TYR A 95 0.21 13.14 -5.46
N LYS A 96 0.31 12.64 -6.70
CA LYS A 96 1.57 12.30 -7.37
C LYS A 96 2.47 11.41 -6.51
N LYS A 97 1.87 10.40 -5.85
CA LYS A 97 2.58 9.50 -4.92
C LYS A 97 2.31 8.04 -5.19
N TYR A 98 3.35 7.24 -4.91
CA TYR A 98 3.27 5.79 -4.87
C TYR A 98 3.00 5.30 -3.46
N TYR A 99 2.22 4.23 -3.39
CA TYR A 99 1.91 3.50 -2.18
C TYR A 99 2.29 2.03 -2.37
N LEU A 100 3.11 1.50 -1.48
CA LEU A 100 3.47 0.08 -1.40
C LEU A 100 2.40 -0.69 -0.64
N TYR A 101 2.03 -1.86 -1.14
CA TYR A 101 1.20 -2.79 -0.38
C TYR A 101 2.02 -3.41 0.75
N ALA A 102 1.65 -3.12 2.00
CA ALA A 102 2.47 -3.45 3.16
C ALA A 102 2.71 -4.96 3.32
N GLY A 103 1.71 -5.78 2.98
CA GLY A 103 1.79 -7.25 3.07
C GLY A 103 2.74 -7.92 2.07
N LEU A 104 3.44 -7.14 1.23
CA LEU A 104 4.52 -7.67 0.39
C LEU A 104 5.91 -7.54 1.01
N LEU A 105 6.03 -6.86 2.15
CA LEU A 105 7.29 -6.81 2.90
C LEU A 105 7.53 -8.16 3.57
N ASP A 106 8.79 -8.61 3.56
CA ASP A 106 9.16 -9.88 4.21
C ASP A 106 9.04 -9.80 5.75
N ASP A 107 9.23 -8.60 6.31
CA ASP A 107 9.07 -8.30 7.73
C ASP A 107 8.22 -7.04 7.91
N ILE A 108 7.08 -7.19 8.60
CA ILE A 108 6.13 -6.11 8.91
C ILE A 108 6.09 -5.75 10.39
N SER A 109 6.92 -6.36 11.24
CA SER A 109 6.87 -6.20 12.71
C SER A 109 7.09 -4.77 13.19
N PHE A 110 7.75 -3.95 12.36
CA PHE A 110 8.00 -2.53 12.63
C PHE A 110 6.77 -1.63 12.39
N LEU A 111 5.74 -2.14 11.70
CA LEU A 111 4.50 -1.39 11.43
C LEU A 111 3.61 -1.43 12.67
N ASN A 112 3.70 -0.40 13.51
CA ASN A 112 2.97 -0.31 14.78
C ASN A 112 1.78 0.67 14.76
N LYS A 113 1.58 1.40 13.65
CA LYS A 113 0.51 2.39 13.50
C LYS A 113 0.04 2.45 12.06
N ALA A 114 -1.28 2.59 11.87
CA ALA A 114 -1.87 2.99 10.59
C ALA A 114 -3.12 3.86 10.82
N GLU A 115 -3.45 4.67 9.82
CA GLU A 115 -4.66 5.49 9.80
C GLU A 115 -5.75 4.79 8.97
N ASN A 116 -6.97 4.69 9.50
CA ASN A 116 -8.11 4.13 8.78
C ASN A 116 -8.74 5.20 7.88
N ILE A 117 -8.78 4.95 6.57
CA ILE A 117 -9.34 5.89 5.57
C ILE A 117 -10.52 5.28 4.82
N HIS A 118 -11.52 6.12 4.51
CA HIS A 118 -12.75 5.71 3.82
C HIS A 118 -13.57 4.62 4.53
N TYR A 119 -13.42 4.46 5.85
CA TYR A 119 -14.09 3.38 6.58
C TYR A 119 -15.57 3.68 6.83
N LYS A 120 -15.96 4.92 7.17
CA LYS A 120 -17.34 5.29 7.56
C LYS A 120 -18.45 4.84 6.60
N GLU A 121 -18.19 4.82 5.31
CA GLU A 121 -19.19 4.50 4.28
C GLU A 121 -18.99 3.12 3.65
N SER A 122 -17.99 2.37 4.12
CA SER A 122 -17.37 1.35 3.28
C SER A 122 -16.64 0.24 4.04
N HIS A 123 -16.57 0.26 5.36
CA HIS A 123 -16.09 -0.92 6.09
C HIS A 123 -17.11 -2.06 6.07
N PHE A 124 -16.68 -3.28 6.38
CA PHE A 124 -17.60 -4.40 6.55
C PHE A 124 -18.48 -4.15 7.79
N PRO A 125 -19.81 -4.34 7.74
CA PRO A 125 -20.71 -3.97 8.84
C PRO A 125 -20.40 -4.62 10.20
N PHE A 126 -19.76 -5.79 10.19
CA PHE A 126 -19.35 -6.50 11.40
C PHE A 126 -18.04 -6.00 12.02
N MET A 127 -17.32 -5.09 11.37
CA MET A 127 -16.03 -4.59 11.87
C MET A 127 -16.21 -3.32 12.70
N GLU A 128 -15.77 -3.36 13.95
CA GLU A 128 -15.63 -2.17 14.80
C GLU A 128 -14.26 -1.52 14.57
N ILE A 129 -14.24 -0.35 13.91
CA ILE A 129 -13.01 0.33 13.52
C ILE A 129 -12.94 1.68 14.21
N SER A 130 -11.90 1.88 15.03
CA SER A 130 -11.58 3.19 15.61
C SER A 130 -10.76 4.05 14.63
N GLU A 131 -10.95 5.36 14.64
CA GLU A 131 -10.22 6.31 13.77
C GLU A 131 -8.70 6.29 14.00
N LYS A 132 -8.24 5.90 15.20
CA LYS A 132 -6.86 6.17 15.64
C LYS A 132 -6.05 4.96 16.07
N ASN A 133 -6.69 3.83 16.41
CA ASN A 133 -6.01 2.65 16.92
C ASN A 133 -6.42 1.41 16.14
N ILE A 134 -5.42 0.69 15.65
CA ILE A 134 -5.56 -0.74 15.35
C ILE A 134 -5.41 -1.45 16.70
N LYS A 135 -6.49 -2.03 17.23
CA LYS A 135 -6.37 -3.22 18.06
C LYS A 135 -6.79 -4.37 17.16
N VAL A 136 -5.82 -5.15 16.69
CA VAL A 136 -6.10 -6.51 16.19
C VAL A 136 -6.35 -7.37 17.41
#